data_AF-A0A662DCQ7-F1
#
_entry.id   AF-A0A662DCQ7-F1
#
_cell.length_a   1.000
_cell.length_b   1.000
_cell.length_c   1.000
_cell.angle_alpha   90.00
_cell.angle_beta   90.00
_cell.angle_gamma   90.00
#
_symmetry.space_group_name_H-M   'P 1'
#
loop_
_entity.id
_entity.type
_entity.pdbx_description
1 polymer ?
#
loop_
_entity_poly.entity_id
_entity_poly.type
_entity_poly.pdbx_seq_one_letter_code
_entity_poly.pdbx_strand_id
1 'polypeptide(L)'
;MPVIDQVSNDYLDDVTFLAVAGRGGLGATQERAGMLFSDNLLWGLDDSIWDLYGIPGQPASVLITDGVIVDLWFGEVGEQALRNRLDNLV
;
A
#
# COMPACT_ATOMS: atom_id res chain seq x y z
N MET A 1 8.43 -5.05 2.43
CA MET A 1 7.90 -3.82 3.04
C MET A 1 7.73 -4.07 4.54
N PRO A 2 8.82 -4.24 5.30
CA PRO A 2 8.71 -4.70 6.69
C PRO A 2 7.95 -3.71 7.59
N VAL A 3 8.06 -2.41 7.32
CA VAL A 3 7.36 -1.37 8.09
C VAL A 3 5.83 -1.44 7.88
N ILE A 4 5.37 -1.59 6.63
CA ILE A 4 3.92 -1.69 6.35
C ILE A 4 3.35 -2.97 6.95
N ASP A 5 4.05 -4.08 6.82
CA ASP A 5 3.64 -5.38 7.38
C ASP A 5 3.56 -5.37 8.92
N GLN A 6 4.51 -4.68 9.57
CA GLN A 6 4.50 -4.50 11.02
C GLN A 6 3.35 -3.59 11.48
N VAL A 7 3.12 -2.47 10.80
CA VAL A 7 2.05 -1.53 11.15
C VAL A 7 0.68 -2.10 10.83
N SER A 8 0.52 -2.83 9.71
CA SER A 8 -0.79 -3.29 9.27
C SER A 8 -1.49 -4.14 10.32
N ASN A 9 -0.75 -4.98 11.05
CA ASN A 9 -1.30 -5.84 12.10
C ASN A 9 -2.07 -5.07 13.19
N ASP A 10 -1.69 -3.83 13.46
CA ASP A 10 -2.33 -3.02 14.51
C ASP A 10 -3.60 -2.29 14.02
N TYR A 11 -3.84 -2.24 12.71
CA TYR A 11 -4.96 -1.51 12.09
C TYR A 11 -5.88 -2.41 11.25
N LEU A 12 -5.75 -3.74 11.33
CA LEU A 12 -6.50 -4.66 10.44
C LEU A 12 -8.02 -4.58 10.56
N ASP A 13 -8.52 -4.18 11.74
CA ASP A 13 -9.95 -4.05 11.98
C ASP A 13 -10.54 -2.79 11.32
N ASP A 14 -9.70 -1.78 11.04
CA ASP A 14 -10.13 -0.46 10.57
C ASP A 14 -9.62 -0.12 9.15
N VAL A 15 -8.47 -0.69 8.75
CA VAL A 15 -7.75 -0.32 7.53
C VAL A 15 -7.40 -1.56 6.71
N THR A 16 -7.81 -1.55 5.44
CA THR A 16 -7.37 -2.54 4.45
C THR A 16 -6.09 -2.06 3.76
N PHE A 17 -5.05 -2.90 3.77
CA PHE A 17 -3.81 -2.63 3.05
C PHE A 17 -3.79 -3.38 1.71
N LEU A 18 -3.62 -2.64 0.62
CA LEU A 18 -3.57 -3.15 -0.76
C LEU A 18 -2.28 -2.71 -1.45
N ALA A 19 -1.42 -3.67 -1.81
CA ALA A 19 -0.22 -3.45 -2.60
C ALA A 19 -0.50 -3.66 -4.10
N VAL A 20 -0.52 -2.58 -4.88
CA VAL A 20 -0.67 -2.67 -6.34
C VAL A 20 0.69 -2.62 -7.00
N ALA A 21 1.13 -3.75 -7.55
CA ALA A 21 2.34 -3.81 -8.35
C ALA A 21 2.12 -3.15 -9.71
N GLY A 22 3.09 -2.38 -10.17
CA GLY A 22 3.10 -1.75 -11.49
C GLY A 22 4.34 -2.14 -12.26
N ARG A 23 4.22 -2.16 -13.60
CA ARG A 23 5.29 -2.41 -14.57
C ARG A 23 6.06 -3.73 -14.33
N GLY A 24 5.41 -4.71 -13.70
CA GLY A 24 5.94 -6.05 -13.43
C GLY A 24 5.24 -7.14 -14.25
N GLY A 25 5.84 -8.32 -14.34
CA GLY A 25 5.18 -9.52 -14.87
C GLY A 25 4.48 -10.29 -13.76
N LEU A 26 3.28 -10.83 -14.01
CA LEU A 26 2.45 -11.51 -12.99
C LEU A 26 3.21 -12.56 -12.17
N GLY A 27 4.00 -13.44 -12.80
CA GLY A 27 4.74 -14.48 -12.10
C GLY A 27 5.81 -13.95 -11.15
N ALA A 28 6.59 -12.95 -11.59
CA ALA A 28 7.61 -12.31 -10.76
C ALA A 28 6.99 -11.53 -9.59
N THR A 29 5.84 -10.88 -9.83
CA THR A 29 5.09 -10.18 -8.80
C THR A 29 4.53 -11.14 -7.75
N GLN A 30 3.94 -12.26 -8.18
CA GLN A 30 3.36 -13.25 -7.27
C GLN A 30 4.42 -13.87 -6.35
N GLU A 31 5.55 -14.29 -6.92
CA GLU A 31 6.67 -14.81 -6.14
C GLU A 31 7.17 -13.78 -5.12
N ARG A 32 7.31 -12.52 -5.55
CA ARG A 32 7.81 -11.45 -4.69
C ARG A 32 6.81 -11.08 -3.59
N ALA A 33 5.52 -11.07 -3.89
CA ALA A 33 4.46 -10.82 -2.91
C ALA A 33 4.45 -11.90 -1.82
N GLY A 34 4.53 -13.18 -2.20
CA GLY A 34 4.59 -14.29 -1.24
C GLY A 34 5.83 -14.30 -0.33
N MET A 35 6.88 -13.57 -0.69
CA MET A 35 8.06 -13.38 0.16
C MET A 35 7.99 -12.14 1.06
N LEU A 36 7.19 -11.15 0.69
CA LEU A 36 7.27 -9.80 1.26
C LEU A 36 6.07 -9.40 2.12
N PHE A 37 4.92 -10.05 1.94
CA PHE A 37 3.66 -9.68 2.59
C PHE A 37 3.19 -10.83 3.47
N SER A 38 2.74 -10.50 4.69
CA SER A 38 1.91 -11.40 5.48
C SER A 38 0.53 -11.58 4.84
N ASP A 39 -0.21 -12.59 5.29
CA ASP A 39 -1.57 -12.90 4.80
C ASP A 39 -2.58 -11.75 5.01
N ASN A 40 -2.20 -10.73 5.78
CA ASN A 40 -3.03 -9.57 6.13
C ASN A 40 -2.96 -8.44 5.07
N LEU A 41 -2.09 -8.58 4.06
CA LEU A 41 -1.91 -7.63 2.97
C LEU A 41 -2.47 -8.21 1.67
N LEU A 42 -3.44 -7.50 1.09
CA LEU A 42 -3.89 -7.81 -0.26
C LEU A 42 -2.89 -7.28 -1.27
N TRP A 43 -2.77 -7.95 -2.41
CA TRP A 43 -1.95 -7.44 -3.51
C TRP A 43 -2.58 -7.75 -4.87
N GLY A 44 -2.24 -6.93 -5.86
CA GLY A 44 -2.70 -7.09 -7.23
C GLY A 44 -1.70 -6.52 -8.23
N LEU A 45 -1.93 -6.77 -9.51
CA LEU A 45 -1.17 -6.21 -10.62
C LEU A 45 -2.12 -5.55 -11.60
N ASP A 46 -2.09 -4.23 -11.65
CA ASP A 46 -2.93 -3.44 -12.54
C ASP A 46 -2.30 -2.06 -12.80
N ASP A 47 -1.72 -1.90 -13.99
CA ASP A 47 -1.09 -0.65 -14.41
C ASP A 47 -2.12 0.48 -14.61
N SER A 48 -3.39 0.16 -14.88
CA SER A 48 -4.44 1.19 -15.06
C SER A 48 -4.75 1.93 -13.76
N ILE A 49 -4.56 1.27 -12.61
CA ILE A 49 -4.70 1.91 -11.29
C ILE A 49 -3.65 3.01 -11.11
N TRP A 50 -2.43 2.81 -11.63
CA TRP A 50 -1.36 3.78 -11.50
C TRP A 50 -1.67 5.07 -12.25
N ASP A 51 -2.16 4.93 -13.48
CA ASP A 51 -2.59 6.07 -14.30
C ASP A 51 -3.81 6.78 -13.67
N LEU A 52 -4.76 6.01 -13.11
CA LEU A 52 -5.95 6.55 -12.44
C LEU A 52 -5.59 7.48 -11.27
N TYR A 53 -4.60 7.09 -10.46
CA TYR A 53 -4.12 7.89 -9.32
C TYR A 53 -2.98 8.85 -9.68
N GLY A 54 -2.58 8.93 -10.94
CA GLY A 54 -1.51 9.82 -11.41
C GLY A 54 -0.14 9.50 -10.81
N ILE A 55 0.15 8.23 -10.54
CA ILE A 55 1.39 7.77 -9.89
C ILE A 55 2.50 7.59 -10.95
N PRO A 56 3.55 8.45 -10.98
CA PRO A 56 4.57 8.37 -12.02
C PRO A 56 5.65 7.31 -11.74
N GLY A 57 5.76 6.84 -10.49
CA GLY A 57 6.82 5.94 -10.04
C GLY A 57 6.60 5.42 -8.61
N GLN A 58 7.48 4.51 -8.20
CA GLN A 58 7.41 3.80 -6.92
C GLN A 58 8.61 4.14 -5.99
N PRO A 59 8.46 3.99 -4.66
CA PRO A 59 7.22 3.66 -3.95
C PRO A 59 6.27 4.87 -3.85
N ALA A 60 4.97 4.60 -3.87
CA ALA A 60 3.92 5.58 -3.66
C ALA A 60 2.81 4.94 -2.81
N SER A 61 2.07 5.75 -2.07
CA SER A 61 0.97 5.27 -1.25
C SER A 61 -0.15 6.29 -1.24
N VAL A 62 -1.37 5.77 -1.40
CA VAL A 62 -2.60 6.54 -1.46
C VAL A 62 -3.44 6.12 -0.27
N LEU A 63 -4.00 7.10 0.43
CA LEU A 63 -4.91 6.88 1.54
C LEU A 63 -6.32 7.28 1.13
N ILE A 64 -7.26 6.35 1.27
CA ILE A 64 -8.63 6.49 0.78
C ILE A 64 -9.59 6.18 1.91
N THR A 65 -10.57 7.07 2.12
CA THR A 65 -11.70 6.87 3.03
C THR A 65 -12.98 7.29 2.32
N ASP A 66 -14.05 6.50 2.45
CA ASP A 66 -15.35 6.73 1.78
C ASP A 66 -15.25 7.03 0.27
N GLY A 67 -14.28 6.42 -0.41
CA GLY A 67 -14.02 6.62 -1.84
C GLY A 67 -13.31 7.94 -2.20
N VAL A 68 -12.85 8.70 -1.21
CA VAL A 68 -12.12 9.96 -1.39
C VAL A 68 -10.66 9.79 -0.98
N ILE A 69 -9.75 10.31 -1.80
CA ILE A 69 -8.32 10.37 -1.46
C ILE A 69 -8.13 11.47 -0.41
N VAL A 70 -7.63 11.08 0.75
CA VAL A 70 -7.36 11.99 1.88
C VAL A 70 -5.88 12.23 2.11
N ASP A 71 -5.02 11.36 1.59
CA ASP A 71 -3.57 11.56 1.61
C ASP A 71 -2.90 10.83 0.44
N LEU A 72 -1.77 11.36 -0.01
CA LEU A 72 -0.94 10.79 -1.07
C LEU A 72 0.51 11.17 -0.82
N TRP A 73 1.40 10.19 -0.85
CA TRP A 73 2.83 10.46 -0.77
C TRP A 73 3.66 9.57 -1.69
N PHE A 74 4.83 10.10 -2.03
CA PHE A 74 5.86 9.43 -2.81
C PHE A 74 7.09 9.20 -1.94
N GLY A 75 7.74 8.07 -2.14
CA GLY A 75 8.89 7.65 -1.35
C GLY A 75 8.50 6.85 -0.10
N GLU A 76 9.54 6.36 0.57
CA GLU A 76 9.38 5.56 1.79
C GLU A 76 9.07 6.47 2.98
N VAL A 77 8.24 5.95 3.89
CA VAL A 77 7.94 6.57 5.18
C VAL A 77 8.32 5.61 6.31
N GLY A 78 8.87 6.15 7.40
CA GLY A 78 9.18 5.38 8.59
C GLY A 78 7.92 5.01 9.37
N GLU A 79 8.05 4.03 10.28
CA GLU A 79 6.95 3.45 11.05
C GLU A 79 6.08 4.51 11.75
N GLN A 80 6.70 5.39 12.54
CA GLN A 80 5.97 6.42 13.29
C GLN A 80 5.21 7.38 12.36
N ALA A 81 5.80 7.74 11.23
CA ALA A 81 5.16 8.63 10.27
C ALA A 81 3.97 7.96 9.58
N LEU A 82 4.05 6.65 9.33
CA LEU A 82 2.94 5.87 8.79
C LEU A 82 1.80 5.77 9.81
N ARG A 83 2.09 5.41 11.07
CA ARG A 83 1.09 5.34 12.15
C ARG A 83 0.34 6.65 12.33
N ASN A 84 1.07 7.77 12.43
CA ASN A 84 0.45 9.09 12.58
C ASN A 84 -0.50 9.46 11.41
N ARG A 85 -0.25 8.94 10.21
CA ARG A 85 -1.14 9.16 9.06
C ARG A 85 -2.40 8.30 9.15
N LEU A 86 -2.26 7.04 9.56
CA LEU A 86 -3.38 6.12 9.76
C LEU A 86 -4.26 6.57 10.93
N ASP A 87 -3.68 7.04 12.03
CA ASP A 87 -4.40 7.55 13.19
C ASP A 87 -5.28 8.77 12.87
N ASN A 88 -5.00 9.51 11.79
CA ASN A 88 -5.87 10.61 11.37
C ASN A 88 -7.13 10.14 10.62
N LEU A 89 -7.22 8.85 10.28
CA LEU A 89 -8.39 8.26 9.62
C LEU A 89 -9.38 7.61 10.58
N VAL A 90 -8.88 7.07 11.70
CA VAL A 90 -9.63 6.25 12.66
C VAL A 90 -10.29 7.13 13.72
#